data_AF-H5SET5-F1
#
_entry.id   AF-H5SET5-F1
#
_cell.length_a   1.000
_cell.length_b   1.000
_cell.length_c   1.000
_cell.angle_alpha   90.00
_cell.angle_beta   90.00
_cell.angle_gamma   90.00
#
_symmetry.space_group_name_H-M   'P 1'
#
loop_
_entity.id
_entity.type
_entity.pdbx_description
1 polymer ?
#
loop_
_entity_poly.entity_id
_entity_poly.type
_entity_poly.pdbx_seq_one_letter_code
_entity_poly.pdbx_strand_id
1 'polypeptide(L)'
;MISNSTFYHNDVGIYIVGGVPPIGSIKNSIMDNFTANCSGSFYHELPIPRGMNFATDNTCSPGFIQVTSAELNLGPLANNGGPTQTHALLTGSVAIDAATDCTDVNNNPITQ
;
A
#
# COMPACT_ATOMS: atom_id res chain seq x y z
N MET A 1 4.84 11.14 -2.68
CA MET A 1 3.87 10.24 -3.32
C MET A 1 4.37 8.82 -3.15
N ILE A 2 3.50 7.87 -2.86
CA ILE A 2 3.85 6.47 -2.61
C ILE A 2 3.22 5.63 -3.72
N SER A 3 3.98 4.70 -4.30
CA SER A 3 3.45 3.81 -5.35
C SER A 3 4.13 2.47 -5.34
N ASN A 4 3.39 1.39 -5.65
CA ASN A 4 3.93 0.04 -5.81
C ASN A 4 4.83 -0.35 -4.62
N SER A 5 4.42 0.08 -3.42
CA SER A 5 5.21 -0.05 -2.20
C SER A 5 4.54 -1.04 -1.26
N THR A 6 5.34 -1.78 -0.49
CA THR A 6 4.86 -2.71 0.54
C THR A 6 5.43 -2.30 1.88
N PHE A 7 4.56 -1.98 2.83
CA PHE A 7 4.91 -1.70 4.21
C PHE A 7 4.53 -2.91 5.05
N TYR A 8 5.52 -3.70 5.44
CA TYR A 8 5.32 -4.99 6.10
C TYR A 8 6.03 -5.02 7.44
N HIS A 9 5.33 -5.41 8.50
CA HIS A 9 5.85 -5.58 9.86
C HIS A 9 6.58 -4.35 10.44
N ASN A 10 6.19 -3.14 10.05
CA ASN A 10 6.55 -1.94 10.81
C ASN A 10 5.63 -1.80 12.02
N ASP A 11 5.96 -0.90 12.96
CA ASP A 11 5.05 -0.56 14.06
C ASP A 11 3.78 0.12 13.51
N VAL A 12 3.97 1.23 12.77
CA VAL A 12 2.91 1.93 12.02
C VAL A 12 3.32 2.10 10.57
N GLY A 13 2.41 1.82 9.63
CA GLY A 13 2.64 2.02 8.19
C GLY A 13 2.60 3.50 7.79
N ILE A 14 1.39 4.09 7.81
CA ILE A 14 1.17 5.52 7.54
C ILE A 14 0.78 6.22 8.83
N TYR A 15 1.50 7.29 9.18
CA TYR A 15 1.16 8.16 10.30
C TYR A 15 0.88 9.58 9.82
N ILE A 16 -0.32 10.10 10.08
CA ILE A 16 -0.73 11.45 9.68
C ILE A 16 -0.95 12.32 10.92
N VAL A 17 -0.17 13.41 11.03
CA VAL A 17 -0.34 14.44 12.06
C VAL A 17 -0.95 15.69 11.42
N GLY A 18 -1.95 16.27 12.10
CA GLY A 18 -2.96 17.18 11.55
C GLY A 18 -2.57 18.09 10.37
N GLY A 19 -3.46 18.18 9.38
CA GLY A 19 -3.34 19.11 8.25
C GLY A 19 -4.47 19.03 7.21
N VAL A 20 -5.20 20.13 7.04
CA VAL A 20 -5.92 20.47 5.80
C VAL A 20 -4.91 20.70 4.66
N PRO A 21 -5.10 20.27 3.39
CA PRO A 21 -5.78 19.09 2.81
C PRO A 21 -4.83 17.86 2.70
N PRO A 22 -5.28 16.67 2.21
CA PRO A 22 -4.45 15.46 2.16
C PRO A 22 -3.08 15.65 1.48
N ILE A 23 -2.01 15.33 2.22
CA ILE A 23 -0.63 15.48 1.77
C ILE A 23 -0.19 14.28 0.92
N GLY A 24 -0.35 14.40 -0.40
CA GLY A 24 0.17 13.44 -1.38
C GLY A 24 -0.82 12.32 -1.73
N SER A 25 -0.40 11.48 -2.68
CA SER A 25 -1.18 10.34 -3.18
C SER A 25 -0.47 9.03 -2.90
N ILE A 26 -1.26 7.96 -2.73
CA ILE A 26 -0.79 6.59 -2.71
C ILE A 26 -1.47 5.78 -3.80
N LYS A 27 -0.71 4.91 -4.49
CA LYS A 27 -1.24 4.06 -5.55
C LYS A 27 -0.69 2.65 -5.49
N ASN A 28 -1.52 1.64 -5.75
CA ASN A 28 -1.07 0.25 -5.92
C ASN A 28 -0.16 -0.25 -4.79
N SER A 29 -0.47 0.06 -3.54
CA SER A 29 0.42 -0.21 -2.39
C SER A 29 -0.25 -1.07 -1.32
N ILE A 30 0.58 -1.79 -0.56
CA ILE A 30 0.17 -2.78 0.44
C ILE A 30 0.60 -2.32 1.84
N MET A 31 -0.30 -2.44 2.81
CA MET A 31 -0.06 -2.21 4.23
C MET A 31 -0.35 -3.50 5.02
N ASP A 32 0.67 -4.05 5.65
CA ASP A 32 0.55 -5.20 6.56
C ASP A 32 1.53 -5.04 7.73
N ASN A 33 1.19 -4.12 8.63
CA ASN A 33 2.04 -3.68 9.73
C ASN A 33 1.55 -4.27 11.07
N PHE A 34 2.38 -4.15 12.10
CA PHE A 34 2.18 -4.83 13.38
C PHE A 34 1.11 -4.16 14.24
N THR A 35 1.23 -2.86 14.51
CA THR A 35 0.31 -2.15 15.42
C THR A 35 -0.85 -1.52 14.66
N ALA A 36 -0.56 -0.80 13.58
CA ALA A 36 -1.59 -0.23 12.70
C ALA A 36 -1.07 -0.01 11.29
N ASN A 37 -1.92 -0.24 10.29
CA ASN A 37 -1.57 0.12 8.91
C ASN A 37 -1.60 1.64 8.69
N CYS A 38 -2.52 2.33 9.35
CA CYS A 38 -2.74 3.76 9.28
C CYS A 38 -3.08 4.30 10.69
N SER A 39 -2.52 5.44 11.12
CA SER A 39 -2.76 6.00 12.46
C SER A 39 -2.58 7.53 12.54
N GLY A 40 -3.36 8.23 13.39
CA GLY A 40 -3.41 9.71 13.50
C GLY A 40 -4.79 10.34 13.25
N SER A 41 -4.87 11.51 12.60
CA SER A 41 -6.15 12.21 12.29
C SER A 41 -6.78 11.72 10.97
N PHE A 42 -7.52 10.59 10.99
CA PHE A 42 -7.98 9.89 9.77
C PHE A 42 -9.35 10.35 9.24
N TYR A 43 -9.90 11.42 9.80
CA TYR A 43 -11.16 11.99 9.32
C TYR A 43 -10.84 12.98 8.19
N HIS A 44 -10.84 12.51 6.93
CA HIS A 44 -10.60 13.27 5.69
C HIS A 44 -9.15 13.54 5.22
N GLU A 45 -8.12 13.02 5.90
CA GLU A 45 -6.71 13.36 5.60
C GLU A 45 -5.86 12.20 5.02
N LEU A 46 -6.47 11.09 4.62
CA LEU A 46 -5.71 10.01 3.95
C LEU A 46 -4.98 10.55 2.71
N PRO A 47 -3.72 10.15 2.45
CA PRO A 47 -3.11 10.36 1.13
C PRO A 47 -4.12 9.90 0.07
N ILE A 48 -4.37 10.72 -0.95
CA ILE A 48 -5.42 10.46 -1.92
C ILE A 48 -5.20 9.05 -2.48
N PRO A 49 -6.08 8.08 -2.15
CA PRO A 49 -5.89 6.71 -2.57
C PRO A 49 -6.27 6.63 -4.05
N ARG A 50 -5.35 6.11 -4.85
CA ARG A 50 -5.51 5.88 -6.29
C ARG A 50 -5.26 4.41 -6.59
N GLY A 51 -5.82 3.90 -7.68
CA GLY A 51 -5.64 2.50 -8.06
C GLY A 51 -6.07 1.54 -6.93
N MET A 52 -5.36 0.43 -6.78
CA MET A 52 -5.72 -0.64 -5.84
C MET A 52 -4.76 -0.70 -4.66
N ASN A 53 -5.20 -0.22 -3.50
CA ASN A 53 -4.41 -0.30 -2.27
C ASN A 53 -5.03 -1.31 -1.30
N PHE A 54 -4.20 -2.08 -0.63
CA PHE A 54 -4.63 -3.14 0.28
C PHE A 54 -4.13 -2.89 1.70
N ALA A 55 -4.95 -3.17 2.70
CA ALA A 55 -4.59 -3.09 4.12
C ALA A 55 -5.09 -4.32 4.87
N THR A 56 -4.35 -4.79 5.87
CA THR A 56 -4.74 -5.96 6.69
C THR A 56 -5.67 -5.65 7.86
N ASP A 57 -5.98 -4.37 8.06
CA ASP A 57 -6.94 -3.88 9.05
C ASP A 57 -7.81 -2.78 8.42
N ASN A 58 -8.73 -2.23 9.21
CA ASN A 58 -9.65 -1.18 8.75
C ASN A 58 -9.12 0.25 8.96
N THR A 59 -7.87 0.42 9.41
CA THR A 59 -7.35 1.73 9.83
C THR A 59 -7.10 2.68 8.66
N CYS A 60 -6.91 2.14 7.44
CA CYS A 60 -6.73 2.93 6.20
C CYS A 60 -8.06 3.21 5.47
N SER A 61 -9.19 3.19 6.18
CA SER A 61 -10.51 3.45 5.60
C SER A 61 -10.88 4.94 5.64
N PRO A 62 -11.56 5.48 4.61
CA PRO A 62 -11.91 4.85 3.33
C PRO A 62 -10.78 4.93 2.30
N GLY A 63 -10.69 3.94 1.40
CA GLY A 63 -9.84 4.02 0.20
C GLY A 63 -8.79 2.93 0.05
N PHE A 64 -8.67 2.06 1.05
CA PHE A 64 -7.97 0.78 0.93
C PHE A 64 -8.99 -0.36 0.99
N ILE A 65 -8.69 -1.42 0.26
CA ILE A 65 -9.43 -2.68 0.34
C ILE A 65 -8.86 -3.46 1.52
N GLN A 66 -9.71 -3.73 2.50
CA GLN A 66 -9.32 -4.57 3.62
C GLN A 66 -9.25 -6.03 3.16
N VAL A 67 -8.11 -6.66 3.43
CA VAL A 67 -7.81 -8.08 3.16
C VAL A 67 -7.12 -8.69 4.37
N THR A 68 -6.82 -9.98 4.35
CA THR A 68 -6.01 -10.65 5.37
C THR A 68 -4.55 -10.78 4.89
N SER A 69 -3.59 -10.92 5.83
CA SER A 69 -2.20 -11.19 5.46
C SER A 69 -2.05 -12.50 4.65
N ALA A 70 -2.95 -13.47 4.88
CA ALA A 70 -3.00 -14.71 4.11
C ALA A 70 -3.45 -14.49 2.65
N GLU A 71 -4.42 -13.59 2.41
CA GLU A 71 -4.85 -13.21 1.05
C GLU A 71 -3.76 -12.40 0.32
N LEU A 72 -3.01 -11.55 1.03
CA LEU A 72 -1.85 -10.88 0.46
C LEU A 72 -0.74 -11.85 0.07
N ASN A 73 -0.59 -12.96 0.81
CA ASN A 73 0.34 -14.04 0.53
C ASN A 73 1.77 -13.54 0.21
N LEU A 74 2.31 -12.71 1.08
CA LEU A 74 3.66 -12.16 0.94
C LEU A 74 4.70 -13.22 1.32
N GLY A 75 5.69 -13.41 0.46
CA GLY A 75 6.88 -14.20 0.75
C GLY A 75 7.83 -13.46 1.71
N PRO A 76 8.75 -14.16 2.37
CA PRO A 76 9.71 -13.55 3.27
C PRO A 76 10.63 -12.56 2.54
N LEU A 77 11.26 -11.64 3.29
CA LEU A 77 12.30 -10.76 2.77
C LEU A 77 13.45 -11.58 2.18
N ALA A 78 13.59 -11.56 0.86
CA ALA A 78 14.53 -12.41 0.13
C ALA A 78 15.13 -11.69 -1.08
N ASN A 79 16.18 -12.28 -1.67
CA ASN A 79 16.74 -11.78 -2.92
C ASN A 79 15.82 -12.15 -4.09
N ASN A 80 15.07 -11.18 -4.60
CA ASN A 80 14.17 -11.34 -5.75
C ASN A 80 14.71 -10.65 -7.02
N GLY A 81 16.04 -10.55 -7.17
CA GLY A 81 16.68 -10.07 -8.41
C GLY A 81 16.94 -8.57 -8.49
N GLY A 82 16.73 -7.81 -7.41
CA GLY A 82 17.03 -6.38 -7.30
C GLY A 82 18.27 -6.08 -6.44
N PRO A 83 18.69 -4.80 -6.32
CA PRO A 83 19.83 -4.39 -5.49
C PRO A 83 19.56 -4.51 -3.98
N THR A 84 18.29 -4.67 -3.58
CA THR A 84 17.87 -4.88 -2.20
C THR A 84 16.94 -6.09 -2.12
N GLN A 85 16.90 -6.75 -0.97
CA GLN A 85 15.90 -7.79 -0.71
C GLN A 85 14.49 -7.17 -0.71
N THR A 86 13.49 -7.95 -1.11
CA THR A 86 12.08 -7.53 -1.15
C THR A 86 11.16 -8.65 -0.66
N HIS A 87 9.91 -8.30 -0.34
CA HIS A 87 8.84 -9.27 -0.11
C HIS A 87 8.19 -9.57 -1.46
N ALA A 88 8.20 -10.84 -1.89
CA ALA A 88 7.58 -11.25 -3.14
C ALA A 88 6.07 -11.47 -2.96
N LEU A 89 5.27 -11.20 -3.99
CA LEU A 89 3.88 -11.68 -4.04
C LEU A 89 3.92 -13.16 -4.46
N LEU A 90 3.44 -14.06 -3.61
CA LEU A 90 3.38 -15.49 -3.94
C LEU A 90 2.13 -15.80 -4.77
N THR A 91 2.14 -16.95 -5.47
CA THR A 91 1.01 -17.42 -6.27
C THR A 91 -0.29 -17.44 -5.44
N GLY A 92 -1.35 -16.85 -6.00
CA GLY A 92 -2.65 -16.73 -5.32
C GLY A 92 -2.81 -15.46 -4.48
N SER A 93 -1.79 -14.60 -4.38
CA SER A 93 -1.91 -13.28 -3.78
C SER A 93 -2.97 -12.44 -4.49
N VAL A 94 -3.86 -11.81 -3.72
CA VAL A 94 -4.88 -10.88 -4.22
C VAL A 94 -4.31 -9.60 -4.83
N ALA A 95 -3.02 -9.32 -4.61
CA ALA A 95 -2.34 -8.15 -5.15
C ALA A 95 -1.76 -8.40 -6.56
N ILE A 96 -1.68 -9.65 -7.02
CA ILE A 96 -1.28 -9.98 -8.38
C ILE A 96 -2.38 -9.51 -9.34
N ASP A 97 -1.98 -8.83 -10.42
CA ASP A 97 -2.87 -8.30 -11.46
C ASP A 97 -4.02 -7.40 -10.95
N ALA A 98 -3.88 -6.84 -9.74
CA ALA A 98 -4.87 -5.95 -9.17
C ALA A 98 -4.86 -4.56 -9.82
N ALA A 99 -3.70 -4.07 -10.26
CA ALA A 99 -3.58 -2.73 -10.84
C ALA A 99 -4.48 -2.58 -12.08
N THR A 100 -5.34 -1.57 -12.08
CA THR A 100 -6.38 -1.37 -13.11
C THR A 100 -5.89 -0.59 -14.34
N ASP A 101 -4.72 0.02 -14.26
CA ASP A 101 -4.15 0.84 -15.31
C ASP A 101 -2.61 0.80 -15.28
N CYS A 102 -1.99 1.25 -16.37
CA CYS A 102 -0.55 1.42 -16.49
C CYS A 102 -0.19 2.90 -16.44
N THR A 103 -0.56 3.59 -15.36
CA THR A 103 -0.18 4.99 -15.13
C THR A 103 0.47 5.18 -13.76
N ASP A 104 1.29 6.22 -13.64
CA ASP A 104 1.86 6.63 -12.36
C ASP A 104 0.80 7.21 -11.39
N VAL A 105 1.25 7.70 -10.24
CA VAL A 105 0.41 8.37 -9.23
C VAL A 105 -0.29 9.64 -9.72
N ASN A 106 0.20 10.26 -10.79
CA ASN A 106 -0.35 11.47 -11.40
C ASN A 106 -1.20 11.18 -12.66
N ASN A 107 -1.42 9.90 -12.98
CA ASN A 107 -2.05 9.41 -14.22
C ASN A 107 -1.23 9.62 -15.50
N ASN A 108 0.08 9.82 -15.40
CA ASN A 108 0.92 9.79 -16.58
C ASN A 108 1.11 8.34 -17.03
N PRO A 109 0.95 8.01 -18.33
CA PRO A 109 1.25 6.68 -18.85
C PRO A 109 2.69 6.27 -18.51
N ILE A 110 2.87 5.06 -17.98
CA ILE A 110 4.20 4.46 -17.81
C ILE A 110 4.49 3.58 -19.02
N THR A 111 5.53 3.92 -19.77
CA THR A 111 6.04 3.12 -20.89
C THR A 111 7.17 2.22 -20.39
N GLN A 112 7.18 0.95 -20.79
CA GLN A 112 8.31 0.04 -20.54
C GLN A 112 9.57 0.48 -21.28
#